data_AF-A0AAD6UTM6-F1
#
_entry.id   AF-A0AAD6UTM6-F1
#
_cell.length_a   1.000
_cell.length_b   1.000
_cell.length_c   1.000
_cell.angle_alpha   90.00
_cell.angle_beta   90.00
_cell.angle_gamma   90.00
#
_symmetry.space_group_name_H-M   'P 1'
#
loop_
_entity.id
_entity.type
_entity.pdbx_description
1 polymer ?
#
loop_
_entity_poly.entity_id
_entity_poly.type
_entity_poly.pdbx_seq_one_letter_code
_entity_poly.pdbx_strand_id
1 'polypeptide(L)' 'DVSFQGKNLKIVWRGEEVSNDGTSCASPSFASVIALLTYQLIAAGKSPLGFLNP' A
#
# COMPACT_ATOMS: atom_id res chain seq x y z
N ASP A 1 1.46 6.88 11.46
CA ASP A 1 0.15 7.56 11.66
C ASP A 1 -1.06 6.69 11.35
N VAL A 2 -0.93 5.66 10.51
CA VAL A 2 -2.05 4.78 10.13
C VAL A 2 -1.71 3.30 10.31
N SER A 3 -2.71 2.43 10.19
CA SER A 3 -2.59 0.97 10.20
C SER A 3 -3.24 0.34 8.96
N PHE A 4 -2.78 -0.85 8.59
CA PHE A 4 -3.33 -1.68 7.51
C PHE A 4 -3.10 -3.17 7.82
N GLN A 5 -3.71 -4.07 7.04
CA GLN A 5 -3.52 -5.51 7.23
C GLN A 5 -2.03 -5.89 7.15
N GLY A 6 -1.52 -6.50 8.22
CA GLY A 6 -0.11 -6.86 8.37
C GLY A 6 0.08 -8.31 8.80
N LYS A 7 -0.95 -9.16 8.70
CA LYS A 7 -0.85 -10.58 9.01
C LYS A 7 -1.48 -11.44 7.92
N ASN A 8 -0.97 -12.66 7.81
CA ASN A 8 -1.45 -13.71 6.92
C ASN A 8 -1.48 -13.29 5.44
N LEU A 9 -0.54 -12.43 5.02
CA LEU A 9 -0.44 -12.04 3.61
C LEU A 9 0.24 -13.17 2.84
N LYS A 10 -0.43 -13.71 1.82
CA LYS A 10 0.16 -14.70 0.93
C LYS A 10 1.12 -14.02 -0.03
N ILE A 11 2.36 -14.50 -0.08
CA ILE A 11 3.38 -14.06 -1.01
C ILE A 11 4.01 -15.27 -1.71
N VAL A 12 4.57 -15.05 -2.90
CA VAL A 12 5.43 -16.04 -3.56
C VAL A 12 6.88 -15.70 -3.25
N TRP A 13 7.55 -16.55 -2.48
CA TRP A 13 8.96 -16.41 -2.17
C TRP A 13 9.73 -17.60 -2.74
N ARG A 14 10.65 -17.31 -3.67
CA ARG A 14 11.45 -18.35 -4.35
C ARG A 14 10.61 -19.47 -5.01
N GLY A 15 9.44 -19.10 -5.55
CA GLY A 15 8.54 -20.04 -6.22
C GLY A 15 7.56 -20.77 -5.31
N GLU A 16 7.62 -20.56 -3.99
CA GLU A 16 6.70 -21.17 -3.03
C GLU A 16 5.74 -20.13 -2.46
N GLU A 17 4.47 -20.53 -2.27
CA GLU A 17 3.50 -19.72 -1.56
C GLU A 17 3.75 -19.82 -0.05
N VAL A 18 4.10 -18.68 0.56
CA VAL A 18 4.32 -18.57 2.01
C VAL A 18 3.40 -17.50 2.59
N SER A 19 3.08 -17.64 3.87
CA SER A 19 2.37 -16.61 4.64
C SER A 19 3.39 -15.69 5.28
N ASN A 20 3.25 -14.38 5.10
CA ASN A 20 4.13 -13.38 5.68
C ASN A 20 3.35 -12.39 6.54
N ASP A 21 4.03 -11.87 7.55
CA ASP A 21 3.50 -10.99 8.58
C ASP A 21 4.37 -9.74 8.75
N GLY A 22 3.87 -8.77 9.51
CA GLY A 22 4.57 -7.56 9.92
C GLY A 22 4.06 -6.30 9.24
N THR A 23 4.48 -5.15 9.77
CA THR A 23 4.20 -3.84 9.18
C THR A 23 4.78 -3.69 7.78
N SER A 24 5.80 -4.48 7.44
CA SER A 24 6.34 -4.60 6.08
C SER A 24 5.31 -5.09 5.06
N CYS A 25 4.28 -5.85 5.47
CA CYS A 25 3.15 -6.21 4.62
C CYS A 25 2.11 -5.08 4.54
N ALA A 26 1.91 -4.36 5.64
CA ALA A 26 0.95 -3.27 5.74
C ALA A 26 1.35 -2.04 4.91
N SER A 27 2.62 -1.63 4.97
CA SER A 27 3.14 -0.43 4.31
C SER A 27 2.92 -0.40 2.79
N PRO A 28 3.34 -1.41 2.00
CA PRO A 28 3.12 -1.40 0.55
C PRO A 28 1.64 -1.54 0.17
N SER A 29 0.85 -2.24 1.01
CA SER A 29 -0.60 -2.39 0.80
C SER A 29 -1.32 -1.06 0.96
N PHE A 30 -1.00 -0.30 2.01
CA PHE A 30 -1.53 1.06 2.18
C PHE A 30 -1.04 2.01 1.09
N ALA A 31 0.24 1.94 0.71
CA ALA A 31 0.79 2.73 -0.39
C ALA A 31 0.04 2.51 -1.71
N SER A 32 -0.41 1.28 -1.98
CA SER A 32 -1.21 0.94 -3.16
C SER A 32 -2.56 1.68 -3.17
N VAL A 33 -3.23 1.81 -2.01
CA VAL A 33 -4.47 2.60 -1.89
C VAL A 33 -4.20 4.09 -2.19
N ILE A 34 -3.12 4.64 -1.64
CA ILE A 34 -2.72 6.03 -1.91
C ILE A 34 -2.37 6.25 -3.38
N ALA A 35 -1.73 5.28 -4.03
CA ALA A 35 -1.44 5.32 -5.46
C ALA A 35 -2.72 5.37 -6.30
N LEU A 36 -3.76 4.60 -5.94
CA LEU A 36 -5.07 4.65 -6.62
C LEU A 36 -5.74 6.02 -6.46
N LEU A 37 -5.72 6.59 -5.26
CA LEU A 37 -6.26 7.94 -5.04
C LEU A 37 -5.50 8.99 -5.84
N THR A 38 -4.17 8.89 -5.84
CA THR A 38 -3.30 9.80 -6.60
C THR A 38 -3.57 9.69 -8.10
N TYR A 39 -3.76 8.47 -8.61
CA TYR A 39 -4.12 8.24 -10.00
C TYR A 39 -5.44 8.92 -10.36
N GLN A 40 -6.48 8.83 -9.52
CA GLN A 40 -7.76 9.52 -9.78
C GLN A 40 -7.64 11.05 -9.71
N LEU A 41 -6.82 11.59 -8.82
CA LEU A 41 -6.55 13.03 -8.77
C LEU A 41 -5.87 13.51 -10.05
N ILE A 42 -4.81 12.82 -10.48
CA ILE A 42 -4.09 13.13 -11.71
C ILE A 42 -5.02 13.04 -12.92
N ALA A 43 -5.85 11.99 -13.01
CA ALA A 43 -6.83 11.83 -14.07
C ALA A 43 -7.87 12.97 -14.11
N ALA A 44 -8.17 13.56 -12.95
CA ALA A 44 -9.04 14.74 -12.83
C ALA A 44 -8.29 16.08 -12.99
N GLY A 45 -7.02 16.07 -13.41
CA GLY A 45 -6.20 17.29 -13.56
C GLY A 45 -5.81 17.95 -12.24
N LYS A 46 -5.85 17.22 -11.13
CA LYS A 46 -5.50 17.70 -9.78
C LYS A 46 -4.09 17.25 -9.39
N SER A 47 -3.48 17.98 -8.45
CA SER A 47 -2.19 17.64 -7.85
C SER A 47 -2.26 16.33 -7.05
N PRO A 48 -1.14 15.58 -6.95
CA PRO A 48 -1.04 14.39 -6.09
C PRO A 48 -1.11 14.75 -4.60
N LEU A 49 -1.37 13.76 -3.75
CA LEU A 49 -1.54 13.97 -2.30
C LEU A 49 -0.24 14.41 -1.58
N GLY A 50 0.93 13.98 -2.06
CA GLY A 50 2.23 14.39 -1.48
C GLY A 50 2.47 13.86 -0.06
N PHE A 51 3.03 14.71 0.82
CA PHE A 51 3.20 14.39 2.23
C PHE A 51 1.83 14.39 2.93
N LEU A 52 1.42 13.23 3.43
CA LEU A 52 0.04 13.01 3.88
C LEU A 52 -0.26 13.56 5.28
N ASN A 53 0.76 13.65 6.12
CA ASN A 53 0.64 14.30 7.42
C ASN A 53 1.03 15.77 7.24
N PRO A 54 0.38 16.75 7.86
CA PRO A 54 0.81 18.14 7.80
C PRO A 54 2.03 18.46 8.69
#